data_AF-A0A6B1DLI1-F1
#
_entry.id   AF-A0A6B1DLI1-F1
#
_cell.length_a   1.000
_cell.length_b   1.000
_cell.length_c   1.000
_cell.angle_alpha   90.00
_cell.angle_beta   90.00
_cell.angle_gamma   90.00
#
_symmetry.space_group_name_H-M   'P 1'
#
loop_
_entity.id
_entity.type
_entity.pdbx_description
1 polymer ?
#
loop_
_entity_poly.entity_id
_entity_poly.type
_entity_poly.pdbx_seq_one_letter_code
_entity_poly.pdbx_strand_id
1 'polypeptide(L)' 'MKTTVDIPQDELKDAMRFTQARTKREAVVAAIVDFNQRRRMAELLKHAGTCTDLFTVDELQEQRRRG' A
#
# COMPACT_ATOMS: atom_id res chain seq x y z
N MET A 1 -21.07 -1.74 -0.48
CA MET A 1 -21.68 -1.41 0.82
C MET A 1 -21.63 0.10 1.05
N LYS A 2 -22.65 0.70 1.65
CA LYS A 2 -22.65 2.12 2.04
C LYS A 2 -22.33 2.19 3.54
N THR A 3 -21.38 3.04 3.90
CA THR A 3 -20.95 3.25 5.29
C THR A 3 -21.01 4.74 5.59
N THR A 4 -21.51 5.11 6.77
CA THR A 4 -21.57 6.49 7.25
C THR A 4 -20.49 6.66 8.30
N VAL A 5 -19.65 7.69 8.16
CA VAL A 5 -18.55 8.00 9.06
C VAL A 5 -18.51 9.51 9.23
N ASP A 6 -18.41 9.99 10.47
CA ASP A 6 -18.18 11.41 10.74
C ASP A 6 -16.68 11.73 10.61
N ILE A 7 -16.37 12.69 9.74
CA ILE A 7 -15.00 13.09 9.42
C ILE A 7 -14.90 14.61 9.63
N PRO A 8 -13.91 15.11 10.38
CA PRO A 8 -13.66 16.54 10.49
C PRO A 8 -13.50 17.19 9.11
N GLN A 9 -14.04 18.40 8.92
CA GLN A 9 -14.02 19.05 7.61
C GLN A 9 -12.60 19.32 7.10
N ASP A 10 -11.68 19.65 8.01
CA ASP A 10 -10.31 19.98 7.63
C ASP A 10 -9.53 18.72 7.22
N GLU A 11 -9.72 17.60 7.92
CA GLU A 11 -9.18 16.29 7.54
C GLU A 11 -9.70 15.83 6.16
N LEU A 12 -11.00 16.05 5.90
CA LEU A 12 -11.58 15.72 4.60
C LEU A 12 -11.01 16.59 3.47
N LYS A 13 -10.78 17.89 3.73
CA LYS A 13 -10.13 18.79 2.75
C LYS A 13 -8.71 18.35 2.45
N ASP A 14 -7.95 17.97 3.47
CA ASP A 14 -6.58 17.48 3.31
C ASP A 14 -6.55 16.16 2.54
N ALA A 15 -7.45 15.22 2.86
CA ALA A 15 -7.61 14.00 2.08
C ALA A 15 -7.90 14.31 0.60
N MET A 16 -8.85 15.21 0.31
CA MET A 16 -9.15 15.62 -1.07
C MET A 16 -7.95 16.28 -1.76
N ARG A 17 -7.18 17.11 -1.04
CA ARG A 17 -5.97 17.78 -1.56
C ARG A 17 -4.87 16.78 -1.88
N PHE A 18 -4.59 15.85 -0.97
CA PHE A 18 -3.51 14.87 -1.13
C PHE A 18 -3.82 13.81 -2.18
N THR A 19 -5.08 13.38 -2.27
CA THR A 19 -5.50 12.39 -3.27
C THR A 19 -5.90 13.02 -4.60
N GLN A 20 -5.95 14.36 -4.68
CA GLN A 20 -6.48 15.12 -5.83
C GLN A 20 -7.86 14.64 -6.31
N ALA A 21 -8.68 14.16 -5.37
CA ALA A 21 -9.95 13.53 -5.69
C ALA A 21 -11.01 14.57 -6.05
N ARG A 22 -11.87 14.22 -7.02
CA ARG A 22 -12.96 15.08 -7.47
C ARG A 22 -14.17 15.02 -6.54
N THR A 23 -14.29 13.94 -5.78
CA THR A 23 -15.41 13.71 -4.84
C THR A 23 -14.93 13.31 -3.45
N LYS A 24 -15.73 13.63 -2.43
CA LYS A 24 -15.48 13.24 -1.04
C LYS A 24 -15.32 11.72 -0.88
N ARG A 25 -16.15 10.94 -1.59
CA ARG A 25 -16.09 9.47 -1.56
C ARG A 25 -14.76 8.96 -2.11
N GLU A 26 -14.34 9.48 -3.26
CA GLU A 26 -13.09 9.09 -3.92
C GLU A 26 -11.88 9.38 -3.02
N ALA A 27 -11.85 10.56 -2.37
CA ALA A 27 -10.79 10.91 -1.43
C ALA A 27 -10.67 9.90 -0.28
N VAL A 28 -11.80 9.57 0.33
CA VAL A 28 -11.83 8.63 1.48
C VAL A 28 -11.43 7.21 1.03
N VAL A 29 -11.92 6.75 -0.12
CA VAL A 29 -11.54 5.43 -0.65
C VAL A 29 -10.04 5.38 -0.96
N ALA A 30 -9.50 6.41 -1.60
CA ALA A 30 -8.07 6.49 -1.91
C ALA A 30 -7.21 6.49 -0.64
N ALA A 31 -7.60 7.26 0.38
CA ALA A 31 -6.91 7.29 1.67
C ALA A 31 -6.92 5.92 2.36
N ILE A 32 -8.04 5.19 2.32
CA ILE A 32 -8.13 3.83 2.89
C ILE A 32 -7.22 2.85 2.15
N VAL A 33 -7.19 2.92 0.81
CA VAL A 33 -6.33 2.05 -0.01
C VAL A 33 -4.86 2.29 0.31
N ASP A 34 -4.42 3.54 0.33
CA ASP A 34 -3.05 3.92 0.65
C ASP A 34 -2.65 3.49 2.08
N PHE A 35 -3.52 3.73 3.07
CA PHE A 35 -3.28 3.27 4.44
C PHE A 35 -3.09 1.75 4.51
N ASN A 36 -3.97 0.99 3.86
CA ASN A 36 -3.90 -0.47 3.85
C ASN A 36 -2.66 -0.97 3.12
N GLN A 37 -2.26 -0.34 2.02
CA GLN A 37 -1.05 -0.69 1.28
C GLN A 37 0.19 -0.51 2.16
N ARG A 38 0.30 0.63 2.86
CA ARG A 38 1.41 0.89 3.80
C ARG A 38 1.45 -0.11 4.94
N ARG A 39 0.28 -0.48 5.50
CA ARG A 39 0.19 -1.50 6.56
C ARG A 39 0.63 -2.87 6.08
N ARG A 40 0.17 -3.31 4.91
CA ARG A 40 0.59 -4.57 4.30
C ARG A 40 2.10 -4.60 4.05
N MET A 41 2.67 -3.51 3.51
CA MET A 41 4.11 -3.41 3.32
C MET A 41 4.88 -3.50 4.65
N ALA A 42 4.40 -2.82 5.69
CA ALA A 42 5.01 -2.88 7.01
C ALA A 42 4.93 -4.29 7.63
N GLU A 43 3.86 -5.04 7.36
CA GLU A 43 3.77 -6.45 7.75
C GLU A 43 4.74 -7.34 6.98
N LEU A 44 4.86 -7.15 5.67
CA LEU A 44 5.82 -7.89 4.84
C LEU A 44 7.27 -7.66 5.29
N LEU A 45 7.62 -6.44 5.70
CA LEU A 45 8.94 -6.15 6.24
C LEU A 45 9.29 -6.96 7.50
N LYS A 46 8.30 -7.39 8.30
CA LYS A 46 8.55 -8.27 9.46
C LYS A 46 9.06 -9.66 9.05
N HIS A 47 8.80 -10.06 7.81
CA HIS A 47 9.24 -11.33 7.23
C HIS A 47 10.48 -11.16 6.34
N ALA A 48 11.08 -9.95 6.30
CA ALA A 48 12.33 -9.74 5.59
C ALA A 48 13.45 -10.57 6.25
N GLY A 49 14.10 -11.42 5.45
CA GLY A 49 15.15 -12.33 5.92
C GLY A 49 14.65 -13.69 6.45
N THR A 50 13.33 -13.91 6.57
CA THR A 50 12.79 -15.23 6.95
C THR A 50 12.51 -16.14 5.76
N CYS A 51 12.53 -15.62 4.54
CA CYS A 51 12.33 -16.41 3.33
C CYS A 51 13.65 -17.08 2.91
N THR A 52 13.96 -18.23 3.51
CA THR A 52 15.16 -19.03 3.22
C THR A 52 15.15 -19.66 1.83
N ASP A 53 13.96 -19.86 1.26
CA ASP A 53 13.79 -20.57 -0.01
C ASP A 53 13.68 -19.61 -1.21
N LEU A 54 13.79 -18.31 -0.99
CA LEU A 54 13.78 -17.32 -2.06
C LEU A 54 15.19 -17.15 -2.61
N PHE A 55 15.35 -17.27 -3.92
CA PHE A 55 16.63 -17.01 -4.57
C PHE A 55 17.11 -15.58 -4.30
N THR A 56 18.37 -15.46 -3.93
CA THR A 56 19.08 -14.19 -3.97
C THR A 56 19.22 -13.68 -5.42
N VAL A 57 19.51 -12.39 -5.58
CA VAL A 57 19.71 -11.78 -6.90
C VAL A 57 20.81 -12.50 -7.68
N ASP A 58 21.88 -12.90 -7.00
CA ASP A 58 23.02 -13.59 -7.61
C ASP A 58 22.64 -15.01 -8.07
N GLU A 59 21.92 -15.78 -7.24
CA GLU A 59 21.43 -17.11 -7.61
C GLU A 59 20.45 -17.05 -8.80
N LEU A 60 19.60 -16.03 -8.86
CA LEU A 60 18.68 -15.82 -9.98
C LEU A 60 19.43 -15.49 -11.28
N GLN A 61 20.49 -14.68 -11.20
CA GLN A 61 21.33 -14.36 -12.37
C GLN A 61 22.09 -15.59 -12.86
N GLU A 62 22.61 -16.40 -11.95
CA GLU A 62 23.29 -17.66 -12.24
C GLU A 62 22.34 -18.62 -13.01
N GLN A 63 21.10 -18.80 -12.53
CA GLN A 63 20.11 -19.63 -13.23
C GLN A 63 19.76 -19.12 -14.62
N ARG A 64 19.60 -17.80 -14.81
CA ARG A 64 19.30 -17.19 -16.11
C ARG A 64 20.44 -17.31 -17.12
N ARG A 65 21.69 -17.43 -16.66
CA ARG A 65 22.85 -17.69 -17.54
C ARG A 65 22.99 -19.16 -17.93
N ARG A 66 22.39 -20.07 -17.15
CA ARG A 66 22.46 -21.53 -17.36
C ARG A 66 21.34 -22.09 -18.22
N GLY A 67 20.30 -21.29 -18.52
CA GLY A 67 19.25 -21.61 -19.50
C GLY A 67 19.51 -20.91 -20.82
#